data_AF-A0A8J3CT76-F1
#
_entry.id   AF-A0A8J3CT76-F1
#
_cell.length_a   1.000
_cell.length_b   1.000
_cell.length_c   1.000
_cell.angle_alpha   90.00
_cell.angle_beta   90.00
_cell.angle_gamma   90.00
#
_symmetry.space_group_name_H-M   'P 1'
#
loop_
_entity.id
_entity.type
_entity.pdbx_description
1 polymer ?
#
loop_
_entity_poly.entity_id
_entity_poly.type
_entity_poly.pdbx_seq_one_letter_code
_entity_poly.pdbx_strand_id
1 'polypeptide(L)' 'MIEIDDDDFRGQQVTPQMTVSIKGEVDKGGDLKIDVERLDVERADVAG' A
#
# COMPACT_ATOMS: atom_id res chain seq x y z
N MET A 1 -4.76 -6.72 -9.48
CA MET A 1 -5.53 -5.65 -8.81
C MET A 1 -5.03 -5.59 -7.38
N ILE A 2 -4.81 -4.40 -6.82
CA ILE A 2 -4.38 -4.26 -5.41
C ILE A 2 -5.60 -3.74 -4.66
N GLU A 3 -6.04 -4.49 -3.64
CA GLU A 3 -7.12 -4.10 -2.73
C GLU A 3 -6.46 -3.74 -1.40
N ILE A 4 -6.80 -2.58 -0.85
CA ILE A 4 -6.24 -2.05 0.41
C ILE A 4 -7.42 -1.56 1.23
N ASP A 5 -7.56 -2.05 2.46
CA ASP A 5 -8.62 -1.62 3.35
C ASP A 5 -8.23 -0.34 4.11
N ASP A 6 -9.22 0.48 4.49
CA ASP A 6 -8.99 1.75 5.20
C ASP A 6 -8.18 1.58 6.50
N ASP A 7 -8.33 0.43 7.18
CA ASP A 7 -7.60 0.09 8.41
C ASP A 7 -6.10 -0.13 8.15
N ASP A 8 -5.71 -0.56 6.94
CA ASP A 8 -4.32 -0.85 6.56
C ASP A 8 -3.49 0.42 6.42
N PHE A 9 -4.14 1.55 6.18
CA PHE A 9 -3.49 2.85 6.17
C PHE A 9 -3.06 3.30 7.56
N ARG A 10 -3.61 2.69 8.64
CA ARG A 10 -3.23 2.97 10.04
C ARG A 10 -3.24 4.47 10.39
N GLY A 11 -4.19 5.21 9.84
CA GLY A 11 -4.32 6.65 10.02
C GLY A 11 -3.31 7.50 9.24
N GLN A 12 -2.56 6.93 8.30
CA GLN A 12 -1.68 7.66 7.40
C GLN A 12 -2.48 8.20 6.21
N GLN A 13 -2.29 9.49 5.90
CA GLN A 13 -2.84 10.08 4.68
C GLN A 13 -1.93 9.74 3.50
N VAL A 14 -2.45 8.97 2.54
CA VAL A 14 -1.74 8.57 1.32
C VAL A 14 -2.34 9.30 0.12
N THR A 15 -1.48 9.87 -0.74
CA THR A 15 -1.90 10.48 -2.01
C THR A 15 -1.32 9.71 -3.19
N PRO A 16 -1.92 9.83 -4.39
CA PRO A 16 -1.39 9.16 -5.58
C PRO A 16 0.03 9.55 -6.00
N GLN A 17 0.59 10.64 -5.45
CA GLN A 17 1.96 11.07 -5.76
C GLN A 17 3.00 10.48 -4.79
N MET A 18 2.55 9.86 -3.70
CA MET A 18 3.46 9.29 -2.71
C MET A 18 3.99 7.95 -3.19
N THR A 19 5.25 7.68 -2.85
CA THR A 19 5.82 6.34 -3.01
C THR A 19 5.47 5.51 -1.78
N VAL A 20 4.97 4.30 -2.02
CA VAL A 20 4.59 3.37 -0.96
C VAL A 20 5.27 2.03 -1.18
N SER A 21 5.61 1.37 -0.08
CA SER A 21 6.03 -0.03 -0.06
C SER A 21 4.89 -0.86 0.51
N ILE A 22 4.46 -1.86 -0.25
CA ILE A 22 3.35 -2.75 0.11
C ILE A 22 3.91 -4.15 0.32
N LYS A 23 3.62 -4.72 1.49
CA LYS A 23 3.94 -6.12 1.81
C LYS A 23 2.64 -6.88 2.05
N GLY A 24 2.53 -8.04 1.42
CA GLY A 24 1.32 -8.84 1.45
C GLY A 24 1.53 -10.21 0.81
N GLU A 25 0.47 -11.01 0.81
CA GLU A 25 0.46 -12.31 0.16
C GLU A 25 -0.11 -12.20 -1.27
N VAL A 26 0.46 -12.97 -2.19
CA VAL A 26 -0.05 -13.05 -3.56
C VAL A 26 -1.02 -14.22 -3.63
N ASP A 27 -2.31 -13.93 -3.80
CA ASP A 27 -3.29 -14.97 -4.10
C ASP A 27 -3.18 -15.37 -5.57
N LYS A 28 -3.03 -16.68 -5.78
CA LYS A 28 -2.88 -17.31 -7.11
C LYS A 28 -4.08 -18.16 -7.49
N GLY A 29 -5.13 -18.20 -6.67
CA GLY A 29 -6.33 -19.01 -6.88
C GLY A 29 -7.31 -18.44 -7.93
N GLY A 30 -7.13 -17.18 -8.33
CA GLY A 30 -8.00 -16.49 -9.30
C GLY A 30 -7.27 -15.36 -10.04
N ASP A 31 -7.86 -14.17 -10.03
CA ASP A 31 -7.19 -12.96 -10.55
C ASP A 31 -5.97 -12.64 -9.69
N LEU A 32 -4.87 -12.19 -10.31
CA LEU A 32 -3.67 -11.81 -9.59
C LEU A 32 -3.97 -10.62 -8.66
N LYS A 33 -4.11 -10.93 -7.37
CA LYS A 33 -4.36 -9.98 -6.28
C LYS A 33 -3.24 -10.05 -5.26
N ILE A 34 -3.02 -8.92 -4.60
CA ILE A 34 -2.11 -8.82 -3.46
C ILE A 34 -2.98 -8.43 -2.28
N ASP A 35 -3.06 -9.31 -1.28
CA ASP A 35 -3.72 -9.05 -0.01
C ASP A 35 -2.73 -8.33 0.89
N VAL A 36 -3.01 -7.07 1.20
CA VAL A 36 -2.06 -6.19 1.88
C VAL A 36 -2.09 -6.44 3.39
N GLU A 37 -0.93 -6.76 3.97
CA GLU A 37 -0.78 -6.89 5.43
C GLU A 37 -0.15 -5.63 6.05
N ARG A 38 0.65 -4.92 5.25
CA ARG A 38 1.39 -3.73 5.67
C ARG A 38 1.65 -2.79 4.52
N LEU A 39 1.38 -1.51 4.77
CA LEU A 39 1.73 -0.38 3.91
C LEU A 39 2.67 0.57 4.66
N ASP A 40 3.85 0.81 4.08
CA ASP A 40 4.81 1.79 4.55
C ASP A 40 4.87 2.95 3.54
N VAL A 41 4.60 4.17 3.99
CA VAL A 41 4.71 5.37 3.15
C VAL A 41 6.14 5.87 3.25
N GLU A 42 6.87 5.84 2.13
CA GLU A 42 8.14 6.55 2.06
C GLU A 42 7.80 8.03 1.98
N ARG A 43 8.07 8.77 3.07
CA ARG A 43 8.03 10.23 2.99
C ARG A 43 9.01 10.62 1.89
N ALA A 44 8.47 11.10 0.78
CA ALA A 44 9.25 11.89 -0.14
C ALA A 44 9.79 13.06 0.69
N ASP A 45 11.10 13.03 0.97
CA ASP A 45 11.80 14.21 1.42
C ASP A 45 11.56 15.27 0.34
N VAL A 46 10.58 16.13 0.58
CA VAL A 46 10.42 17.36 -0.18
C VAL A 46 11.62 18.19 0.25
N ALA A 47 12.72 18.05 -0.49
CA ALA A 47 13.84 18.97 -0.42
C ALA A 47 13.26 20.37 -0.63
N GLY A 48 13.19 21.12 0.47
CA GLY A 48 12.80 22.52 0.48
C GLY A 48 13.85 23.42 -0.14
#